data_AF-A0A811YYC9-F1
#
_entry.id   AF-A0A811YYC9-F1
#
_cell.length_a   1.000
_cell.length_b   1.000
_cell.length_c   1.000
_cell.angle_alpha   90.00
_cell.angle_beta   90.00
_cell.angle_gamma   90.00
#
_symmetry.space_group_name_H-M   'P 1'
#
loop_
_entity.id
_entity.type
_entity.pdbx_description
1 polymer ?
#
loop_
_entity_poly.entity_id
_entity_poly.type
_entity_poly.pdbx_seq_one_letter_code
_entity_poly.pdbx_strand_id
1 'polypeptide(L)'
;MPENVALRSRVLAEATDDCSKTAYKDHDKLTQIRFNNIPRLGPKGMDKMIQDGKDDVIITNDGATILKQMQMLHPTARMLVELSKAQDIEAGVGINHISGIHPTIISESFQKALAKGILISTDMSPPVELSDRETLLNSATTSLNLKKLGGAIDDCELVEGLVLTQKVANSGIPRVSKAKIGLTQDALCFLALYFLNKMKIVVFKDVEREDIQFICKTTGTKPVAHIDQFTADMLGSAELAEEVNLNGCGKVLKITGCTSPGRTVTIVHGSNKLMIEEAERSIHDALGVICCLVKKRALIAGGGTPEIELALRLTEYSRTMSGMESYCNHAFADAMEAIPSTLAENAGLIPISTVTEQGNQHGDISNILEELVVQPLLVSVSALTLAPETIQSILKIDDVVNTR
;
A
#
# COMPACT_ATOMS: atom_id res chain seq x y z
N MET A 1 -46.66 28.71 35.04
CA MET A 1 -45.39 28.18 34.53
C MET A 1 -45.61 27.27 33.30
N PRO A 2 -46.06 27.76 32.12
CA PRO A 2 -46.15 26.94 30.91
C PRO A 2 -45.29 27.45 29.72
N GLU A 3 -44.35 28.38 29.92
CA GLU A 3 -43.58 28.99 28.82
C GLU A 3 -42.31 28.22 28.42
N ASN A 4 -41.83 27.28 29.25
CA ASN A 4 -40.58 26.55 28.98
C ASN A 4 -40.73 25.27 28.13
N VAL A 5 -41.95 24.83 27.84
CA VAL A 5 -42.18 23.65 26.98
C VAL A 5 -42.23 24.03 25.50
N ALA A 6 -42.77 25.21 25.17
CA ALA A 6 -42.90 25.67 23.78
C ALA A 6 -41.55 26.05 23.14
N LEU A 7 -40.58 26.52 23.92
CA LEU A 7 -39.23 26.83 23.43
C LEU A 7 -38.41 25.56 23.15
N ARG A 8 -38.60 24.47 23.91
CA ARG A 8 -37.92 23.20 23.65
C ARG A 8 -38.47 22.49 22.41
N SER A 9 -39.77 22.58 22.13
CA SER A 9 -40.34 22.04 20.90
C SER A 9 -39.98 22.86 19.65
N ARG A 10 -39.72 24.17 19.78
CA ARG A 10 -39.25 25.01 18.67
C ARG A 10 -37.77 24.81 18.36
N VAL A 11 -36.90 24.64 19.35
CA VAL A 11 -35.47 24.36 19.14
C VAL A 11 -35.25 22.96 18.53
N LEU A 12 -36.11 21.98 18.85
CA LEU A 12 -36.09 20.67 18.19
C LEU A 12 -36.71 20.69 16.78
N ALA A 13 -37.63 21.61 16.48
CA ALA A 13 -38.22 21.73 15.15
C ALA A 13 -37.36 22.56 14.17
N GLU A 14 -36.61 23.55 14.65
CA GLU A 14 -35.63 24.30 13.83
C GLU A 14 -34.32 23.52 13.61
N ALA A 15 -34.06 22.45 14.38
CA ALA A 15 -32.97 21.51 14.13
C ALA A 15 -33.34 20.40 13.13
N THR A 16 -34.62 20.26 12.76
CA THR A 16 -35.10 19.20 11.86
C THR A 16 -35.22 19.60 10.39
N ASP A 17 -34.98 20.87 10.04
CA ASP A 17 -35.29 21.39 8.70
C ASP A 17 -34.10 21.51 7.73
N ASP A 18 -32.97 20.86 8.03
CA ASP A 18 -31.86 20.75 7.06
C ASP A 18 -31.15 19.38 7.04
N CYS A 19 -31.55 18.42 7.90
CA CYS A 19 -30.76 17.21 8.10
C CYS A 19 -30.95 16.14 7.00
N SER A 20 -32.11 16.13 6.32
CA SER A 20 -32.45 15.06 5.35
C SER A 20 -31.67 15.13 4.03
N LYS A 21 -31.03 16.27 3.72
CA LYS A 21 -30.11 16.44 2.58
C LYS A 21 -28.65 16.59 2.98
N THR A 22 -28.32 16.73 4.27
CA THR A 22 -26.94 16.94 4.73
C THR A 22 -26.12 15.66 4.83
N ALA A 23 -26.73 14.48 4.96
CA ALA A 23 -25.99 13.20 4.95
C ALA A 23 -25.24 12.98 3.62
N TYR A 24 -25.77 13.52 2.50
CA TYR A 24 -25.12 13.45 1.18
C TYR A 24 -24.02 14.51 0.95
N LYS A 25 -23.71 15.39 1.93
CA LYS A 25 -22.52 16.28 1.87
C LYS A 25 -21.20 15.51 1.86
N ASP A 26 -21.25 14.20 2.06
CA ASP A 26 -20.10 13.31 1.96
C ASP A 26 -19.59 13.18 0.53
N HIS A 27 -20.48 13.27 -0.47
CA HIS A 27 -20.08 13.20 -1.88
C HIS A 27 -19.09 14.29 -2.27
N ASP A 28 -19.31 15.53 -1.79
CA ASP A 28 -18.43 16.66 -2.10
C ASP A 28 -17.03 16.47 -1.50
N LYS A 29 -16.93 15.88 -0.31
CA LYS A 29 -15.65 15.58 0.34
C LYS A 29 -14.92 14.43 -0.34
N LEU A 30 -15.65 13.39 -0.76
CA LEU A 30 -15.11 12.30 -1.57
C LEU A 30 -14.57 12.83 -2.90
N THR A 31 -15.30 13.75 -3.53
CA THR A 31 -14.87 14.43 -4.77
C THR A 31 -13.64 15.31 -4.55
N GLN A 32 -13.52 16.00 -3.41
CA GLN A 32 -12.33 16.79 -3.07
C GLN A 32 -11.09 15.92 -2.86
N ILE A 33 -11.21 14.77 -2.21
CA ILE A 33 -10.11 13.80 -2.05
C ILE A 33 -9.67 13.32 -3.43
N ARG A 34 -10.64 12.93 -4.27
CA ARG A 34 -10.39 12.53 -5.66
C ARG A 34 -9.67 13.63 -6.45
N PHE A 35 -10.16 14.86 -6.45
CA PHE A 35 -9.53 15.98 -7.16
C PHE A 35 -8.10 16.24 -6.68
N ASN A 36 -7.85 16.05 -5.38
CA ASN A 36 -6.51 16.20 -4.83
C ASN A 36 -5.55 15.08 -5.24
N ASN A 37 -6.04 13.92 -5.65
CA ASN A 37 -5.17 12.78 -5.93
C ASN A 37 -5.16 12.33 -7.40
N ILE A 38 -6.13 12.76 -8.23
CA ILE A 38 -6.17 12.53 -9.69
C ILE A 38 -4.84 12.86 -10.41
N PRO A 39 -4.13 13.98 -10.11
CA PRO A 39 -2.92 14.34 -10.85
C PRO A 39 -1.77 13.34 -10.72
N ARG A 40 -1.89 12.30 -9.88
CA ARG A 40 -0.83 11.32 -9.58
C ARG A 40 -1.00 9.98 -10.29
N LEU A 41 -2.18 9.67 -10.82
CA LEU A 41 -2.42 8.33 -11.34
C LEU A 41 -1.59 8.04 -12.60
N GLY A 42 -0.80 6.97 -12.56
CA GLY A 42 -0.02 6.48 -13.70
C GLY A 42 1.40 7.03 -13.80
N PRO A 43 2.22 6.53 -14.76
CA PRO A 43 3.64 6.84 -14.90
C PRO A 43 3.96 8.33 -15.12
N LYS A 44 2.99 9.09 -15.62
CA LYS A 44 3.11 10.53 -15.91
C LYS A 44 2.45 11.39 -14.83
N GLY A 45 2.09 10.80 -13.70
CA GLY A 45 1.53 11.52 -12.55
C GLY A 45 2.53 12.51 -11.94
N MET A 46 2.00 13.59 -11.38
CA MET A 46 2.77 14.65 -10.70
C MET A 46 2.98 14.31 -9.24
N ASP A 47 4.21 14.48 -8.75
CA ASP A 47 4.50 14.40 -7.32
C ASP A 47 3.85 15.58 -6.57
N LYS A 48 3.43 15.39 -5.32
CA LYS A 48 3.19 16.56 -4.44
C LYS A 48 4.17 16.60 -3.29
N MET A 49 4.52 17.83 -3.00
CA MET A 49 5.21 18.27 -1.81
C MET A 49 4.15 18.54 -0.73
N ILE A 50 4.24 17.80 0.38
CA ILE A 50 3.43 18.00 1.58
C ILE A 50 4.36 18.46 2.68
N GLN A 51 4.02 19.58 3.32
CA GLN A 51 4.75 20.10 4.46
C GLN A 51 3.89 19.92 5.71
N ASP A 52 4.40 19.21 6.71
CA ASP A 52 3.74 19.09 8.01
C ASP A 52 3.93 20.38 8.82
N GLY A 53 3.16 20.54 9.90
CA GLY A 53 3.25 21.69 10.81
C GLY A 53 4.60 21.84 11.54
N LYS A 54 5.52 20.88 11.38
CA LYS A 54 6.89 20.91 11.90
C LYS A 54 7.95 21.28 10.86
N ASP A 55 7.54 21.78 9.69
CA ASP A 55 8.39 22.08 8.52
C ASP A 55 9.09 20.86 7.90
N ASP A 56 8.69 19.64 8.29
CA ASP A 56 9.11 18.43 7.60
C ASP A 56 8.42 18.34 6.24
N VAL A 57 9.23 18.26 5.18
CA VAL A 57 8.78 18.19 3.79
C VAL A 57 8.87 16.75 3.29
N ILE A 58 7.75 16.22 2.85
CA ILE A 58 7.66 14.92 2.17
C ILE A 58 7.24 15.17 0.73
N ILE A 59 8.08 14.76 -0.22
CA ILE A 59 7.75 14.75 -1.65
C ILE A 59 7.43 13.30 -1.99
N THR A 60 6.23 13.05 -2.49
CA THR A 60 5.83 11.69 -2.87
C THR A 60 4.80 11.72 -3.99
N ASN A 61 4.82 10.70 -4.83
CA ASN A 61 3.78 10.36 -5.80
C ASN A 61 2.68 9.46 -5.20
N ASP A 62 3.02 8.70 -4.16
CA ASP A 62 2.17 7.65 -3.60
C ASP A 62 0.93 8.20 -2.85
N GLY A 63 -0.25 7.76 -3.29
CA GLY A 63 -1.56 8.12 -2.73
C GLY A 63 -1.71 7.80 -1.24
N ALA A 64 -1.26 6.61 -0.82
CA ALA A 64 -1.41 6.15 0.55
C ALA A 64 -0.56 6.98 1.51
N THR A 65 0.66 7.36 1.11
CA THR A 65 1.52 8.24 1.89
C THR A 65 0.90 9.62 2.08
N ILE A 66 0.30 10.22 1.04
CA ILE A 66 -0.42 11.51 1.17
C ILE A 66 -1.53 11.40 2.20
N LEU A 67 -2.39 10.39 2.05
CA LEU A 67 -3.60 10.23 2.83
C LEU A 67 -3.30 9.92 4.30
N LYS A 68 -2.14 9.32 4.58
CA LYS A 68 -1.59 9.16 5.93
C LYS A 68 -1.15 10.49 6.57
N GLN A 69 -0.59 11.40 5.78
CA GLN A 69 -0.11 12.71 6.24
C GLN A 69 -1.23 13.75 6.33
N MET A 70 -2.31 13.59 5.56
CA MET A 70 -3.47 14.46 5.63
C MET A 70 -4.30 14.21 6.90
N GLN A 71 -4.48 15.25 7.69
CA GLN A 71 -5.39 15.22 8.85
C GLN A 71 -6.84 15.34 8.39
N MET A 72 -7.51 14.20 8.20
CA MET A 72 -8.90 14.18 7.77
C MET A 72 -9.87 14.37 8.96
N LEU A 73 -10.61 15.47 8.94
CA LEU A 73 -11.63 15.78 9.95
C LEU A 73 -12.89 14.91 9.80
N HIS A 74 -13.21 14.47 8.59
CA HIS A 74 -14.47 13.78 8.31
C HIS A 74 -14.39 12.26 8.47
N PRO A 75 -15.35 11.61 9.16
CA PRO A 75 -15.36 10.15 9.31
C PRO A 75 -15.35 9.39 7.98
N THR A 76 -16.18 9.80 7.02
CA THR A 76 -16.25 9.17 5.68
C THR A 76 -14.96 9.33 4.89
N ALA A 77 -14.26 10.45 5.08
CA ALA A 77 -12.94 10.65 4.50
C ALA A 77 -11.88 9.76 5.17
N ARG A 78 -11.97 9.55 6.49
CA ARG A 78 -11.11 8.61 7.20
C ARG A 78 -11.33 7.17 6.73
N MET A 79 -12.57 6.78 6.38
CA MET A 79 -12.84 5.47 5.78
C MET A 79 -12.12 5.31 4.44
N LEU A 80 -12.06 6.36 3.60
CA LEU A 80 -11.24 6.32 2.38
C LEU A 80 -9.73 6.22 2.68
N VAL A 81 -9.24 6.91 3.71
CA VAL A 81 -7.84 6.78 4.14
C VAL A 81 -7.56 5.35 4.64
N GLU A 82 -8.50 4.73 5.34
CA GLU A 82 -8.39 3.34 5.79
C GLU A 82 -8.44 2.36 4.62
N LEU A 83 -9.29 2.59 3.62
CA LEU A 83 -9.26 1.85 2.35
C LEU A 83 -7.91 2.04 1.66
N SER A 84 -7.40 3.26 1.58
CA SER A 84 -6.09 3.54 0.99
C SER A 84 -4.91 2.95 1.79
N LYS A 85 -5.11 2.61 3.07
CA LYS A 85 -4.14 1.87 3.88
C LYS A 85 -4.26 0.37 3.67
N ALA A 86 -5.47 -0.14 3.45
CA ALA A 86 -5.74 -1.54 3.12
C ALA A 86 -5.30 -1.87 1.68
N GLN A 87 -5.29 -0.87 0.80
CA GLN A 87 -4.85 -0.92 -0.59
C GLN A 87 -4.24 0.40 -1.01
N ASP A 88 -3.10 0.39 -1.69
CA ASP A 88 -2.51 1.60 -2.27
C ASP A 88 -3.24 2.06 -3.57
N ILE A 89 -4.57 1.97 -3.61
CA ILE A 89 -5.39 2.37 -4.76
C ILE A 89 -6.58 3.20 -4.28
N GLU A 90 -6.71 4.37 -4.90
CA GLU A 90 -7.85 5.27 -4.74
C GLU A 90 -8.84 5.03 -5.89
N ALA A 91 -10.00 4.49 -5.55
CA ALA A 91 -11.12 4.37 -6.49
C ALA A 91 -12.23 5.32 -6.04
N GLY A 92 -12.45 6.38 -6.82
CA GLY A 92 -13.57 7.30 -6.64
C GLY A 92 -14.70 6.95 -7.60
N VAL A 93 -15.87 6.60 -7.09
CA VAL A 93 -17.03 6.26 -7.93
C VAL A 93 -17.86 7.51 -8.22
N GLY A 94 -18.16 7.72 -9.51
CA GLY A 94 -19.08 8.75 -9.97
C GLY A 94 -20.54 8.32 -9.77
N ILE A 95 -21.10 8.58 -8.59
CA ILE A 95 -22.50 8.24 -8.27
C ILE A 95 -23.52 9.29 -8.78
N ASN A 96 -23.10 10.29 -9.56
CA ASN A 96 -23.95 11.40 -10.00
C ASN A 96 -25.20 10.97 -10.80
N HIS A 97 -25.17 9.81 -11.45
CA HIS A 97 -26.28 9.31 -12.27
C HIS A 97 -27.38 8.56 -11.48
N ILE A 98 -27.15 8.23 -10.20
CA ILE A 98 -28.04 7.37 -9.39
C ILE A 98 -28.90 8.20 -8.42
N SER A 99 -29.42 9.34 -8.89
CA SER A 99 -30.29 10.20 -8.07
C SER A 99 -31.71 9.63 -8.00
N GLY A 100 -32.17 9.29 -6.78
CA GLY A 100 -33.55 8.86 -6.52
C GLY A 100 -33.76 7.35 -6.30
N ILE A 101 -32.71 6.52 -6.32
CA ILE A 101 -32.78 5.10 -5.95
C ILE A 101 -32.44 4.92 -4.47
N HIS A 102 -33.14 4.02 -3.77
CA HIS A 102 -32.86 3.73 -2.36
C HIS A 102 -31.45 3.12 -2.19
N PRO A 103 -30.62 3.59 -1.23
CA PRO A 103 -29.23 3.15 -1.07
C PRO A 103 -29.05 1.63 -0.94
N THR A 104 -30.00 0.93 -0.32
CA THR A 104 -29.99 -0.54 -0.22
C THR A 104 -30.02 -1.23 -1.59
N ILE A 105 -30.82 -0.73 -2.54
CA ILE A 105 -30.93 -1.32 -3.89
C ILE A 105 -29.61 -1.10 -4.65
N ILE A 106 -28.99 0.07 -4.49
CA ILE A 106 -27.68 0.38 -5.08
C ILE A 106 -26.64 -0.60 -4.53
N SER A 107 -26.62 -0.79 -3.20
CA SER A 107 -25.72 -1.70 -2.53
C SER A 107 -25.86 -3.16 -3.00
N GLU A 108 -27.09 -3.66 -3.12
CA GLU A 108 -27.34 -5.04 -3.58
C GLU A 108 -26.95 -5.23 -5.05
N SER A 109 -27.24 -4.21 -5.89
CA SER A 109 -26.87 -4.22 -7.31
C SER A 109 -25.36 -4.22 -7.50
N PHE A 110 -24.63 -3.38 -6.76
CA PHE A 110 -23.16 -3.31 -6.82
C PHE A 110 -22.52 -4.62 -6.37
N GLN A 111 -23.11 -5.35 -5.41
CA GLN A 111 -22.62 -6.66 -5.00
C GLN A 111 -22.77 -7.71 -6.13
N LYS A 112 -23.88 -7.65 -6.89
CA LYS A 112 -24.08 -8.51 -8.07
C LYS A 112 -23.10 -8.15 -9.19
N ALA A 113 -22.89 -6.86 -9.46
CA ALA A 113 -21.92 -6.38 -10.44
C ALA A 113 -20.49 -6.80 -10.05
N LEU A 114 -20.14 -6.69 -8.77
CA LEU A 114 -18.85 -7.11 -8.22
C LEU A 114 -18.58 -8.60 -8.46
N ALA A 115 -19.52 -9.46 -8.09
CA ALA A 115 -19.38 -10.91 -8.27
C ALA A 115 -19.16 -11.27 -9.75
N LYS A 116 -19.89 -10.60 -10.66
CA LYS A 116 -19.73 -10.78 -12.10
C LYS A 116 -18.39 -10.22 -12.60
N GLY A 117 -17.96 -9.07 -12.11
CA GLY A 117 -16.69 -8.43 -12.45
C GLY A 117 -15.48 -9.28 -12.06
N ILE A 118 -15.46 -9.85 -10.85
CA ILE A 118 -14.37 -10.75 -10.41
C ILE A 118 -14.27 -11.99 -11.32
N LEU A 119 -15.41 -12.53 -11.75
CA LEU A 119 -15.47 -13.66 -12.66
C LEU A 119 -14.88 -13.30 -14.03
N ILE A 120 -15.28 -12.16 -14.59
CA ILE A 120 -14.75 -11.65 -15.87
C ILE A 120 -13.25 -11.42 -15.77
N SER A 121 -12.76 -10.73 -14.73
CA SER A 121 -11.33 -10.49 -14.55
C SER A 121 -10.54 -11.77 -14.45
N THR A 122 -11.06 -12.79 -13.76
CA THR A 122 -10.36 -14.07 -13.61
C THR A 122 -10.32 -14.87 -14.91
N ASP A 123 -11.38 -14.82 -15.72
CA ASP A 123 -11.47 -15.52 -17.02
C ASP A 123 -10.51 -14.94 -18.07
N MET A 124 -10.27 -13.63 -18.03
CA MET A 124 -9.39 -12.94 -18.97
C MET A 124 -7.91 -13.01 -18.60
N SER A 125 -7.57 -13.56 -17.44
CA SER A 125 -6.21 -13.58 -16.94
C SER A 125 -5.46 -14.84 -17.33
N PRO A 126 -4.36 -14.77 -18.09
CA PRO A 126 -3.47 -15.92 -18.26
C PRO A 126 -2.86 -16.37 -16.91
N PRO A 127 -2.87 -17.69 -16.61
CA PRO A 127 -2.18 -18.22 -15.44
C PRO A 127 -0.66 -18.16 -15.62
N VAL A 128 0.07 -17.99 -14.51
CA VAL A 128 1.53 -17.86 -14.51
C VAL A 128 2.18 -18.93 -13.64
N GLU A 129 3.29 -19.50 -14.11
CA GLU A 129 4.08 -20.44 -13.33
C GLU A 129 5.19 -19.73 -12.54
N LEU A 130 5.42 -20.14 -11.29
CA LEU A 130 6.46 -19.56 -10.43
C LEU A 130 7.89 -19.98 -10.82
N SER A 131 8.01 -20.97 -11.71
CA SER A 131 9.26 -21.39 -12.33
C SER A 131 9.81 -20.33 -13.28
N ASP A 132 8.92 -19.53 -13.86
CA ASP A 132 9.29 -18.53 -14.85
C ASP A 132 9.81 -17.26 -14.18
N ARG A 133 11.14 -17.14 -14.18
CA ARG A 133 11.81 -15.95 -13.64
C ARG A 133 11.65 -14.73 -14.54
N GLU A 134 11.42 -14.91 -15.83
CA GLU A 134 11.35 -13.80 -16.78
C GLU A 134 10.08 -12.97 -16.54
N THR A 135 8.93 -13.61 -16.40
CA THR A 135 7.67 -12.91 -16.05
C THR A 135 7.72 -12.25 -14.68
N LEU A 136 8.37 -12.87 -13.69
CA LEU A 136 8.58 -12.27 -12.37
C LEU A 136 9.47 -11.03 -12.44
N LEU A 137 10.56 -11.10 -13.20
CA LEU A 137 11.46 -9.96 -13.43
C LEU A 137 10.73 -8.85 -14.17
N ASN A 138 10.00 -9.16 -15.25
CA ASN A 138 9.22 -8.18 -16.00
C ASN A 138 8.21 -7.47 -15.09
N SER A 139 7.48 -8.21 -14.25
CA SER A 139 6.52 -7.63 -13.30
C SER A 139 7.18 -6.70 -12.29
N ALA A 140 8.36 -7.07 -11.76
CA ALA A 140 9.12 -6.22 -10.85
C ALA A 140 9.68 -4.98 -11.54
N THR A 141 10.17 -5.13 -12.77
CA THR A 141 10.68 -4.04 -13.61
C THR A 141 9.58 -3.05 -13.95
N THR A 142 8.36 -3.50 -14.25
CA THR A 142 7.20 -2.61 -14.46
C THR A 142 6.96 -1.74 -13.22
N SER A 143 7.01 -2.29 -12.01
CA SER A 143 6.81 -1.50 -10.77
C SER A 143 7.95 -0.54 -10.47
N LEU A 144 9.20 -0.96 -10.71
CA LEU A 144 10.38 -0.13 -10.44
C LEU A 144 10.53 1.02 -11.46
N ASN A 145 10.23 0.78 -12.74
CA ASN A 145 10.37 1.79 -13.79
C ASN A 145 9.42 2.97 -13.64
N LEU A 146 8.30 2.80 -12.92
CA LEU A 146 7.36 3.88 -12.62
C LEU A 146 7.96 4.92 -11.67
N LYS A 147 9.07 4.61 -11.00
CA LYS A 147 9.73 5.47 -10.01
C LYS A 147 11.17 5.70 -10.44
N LYS A 148 11.46 6.86 -11.04
CA LYS A 148 12.82 7.23 -11.44
C LYS A 148 13.73 7.33 -10.22
N LEU A 149 14.44 6.25 -9.90
CA LEU A 149 15.59 6.27 -9.00
C LEU A 149 16.77 6.92 -9.74
N GLY A 150 16.92 8.23 -9.57
CA GLY A 150 18.05 8.98 -10.11
C GLY A 150 19.28 8.92 -9.21
N GLY A 151 20.35 8.26 -9.68
CA GLY A 151 21.71 8.33 -9.14
C GLY A 151 22.08 7.27 -8.10
N ALA A 152 23.35 6.81 -8.12
CA ALA A 152 24.12 6.06 -7.11
C ALA A 152 23.42 4.98 -6.25
N ILE A 153 22.31 4.40 -6.69
CA ILE A 153 21.62 3.29 -6.00
C ILE A 153 22.10 1.93 -6.56
N ASP A 154 23.02 1.93 -7.51
CA ASP A 154 23.63 0.72 -8.09
C ASP A 154 24.36 -0.15 -7.05
N ASP A 155 24.69 0.43 -5.89
CA ASP A 155 25.37 -0.27 -4.78
C ASP A 155 24.40 -1.11 -3.90
N CYS A 156 23.16 -1.40 -4.34
CA CYS A 156 22.25 -2.23 -3.54
C CYS A 156 22.76 -3.68 -3.42
N GLU A 157 22.87 -4.17 -2.18
CA GLU A 157 23.31 -5.54 -1.90
C GLU A 157 22.21 -6.34 -1.22
N LEU A 158 21.92 -7.54 -1.74
CA LEU A 158 21.08 -8.51 -1.06
C LEU A 158 21.95 -9.39 -0.17
N VAL A 159 21.69 -9.36 1.14
CA VAL A 159 22.41 -10.14 2.14
C VAL A 159 21.53 -11.27 2.66
N GLU A 160 22.02 -12.50 2.51
CA GLU A 160 21.45 -13.67 3.16
C GLU A 160 21.85 -13.71 4.65
N GLY A 161 20.93 -13.33 5.53
CA GLY A 161 21.16 -13.30 6.96
C GLY A 161 20.59 -12.06 7.63
N LEU A 162 21.36 -11.48 8.55
CA LEU A 162 20.95 -10.34 9.36
C LEU A 162 21.98 -9.22 9.20
N VAL A 163 21.50 -8.00 9.03
CA VAL A 163 22.33 -6.78 9.01
C VAL A 163 21.87 -5.88 10.14
N LEU A 164 22.80 -5.41 10.95
CA LEU A 164 22.53 -4.45 12.03
C LEU A 164 23.26 -3.15 11.73
N THR A 165 22.53 -2.04 11.73
CA THR A 165 23.04 -0.67 11.55
C THR A 165 23.57 -0.06 12.85
N GLN A 166 23.29 -0.71 13.98
CA GLN A 166 23.64 -0.21 15.30
C GLN A 166 25.13 -0.29 15.58
N LYS A 167 25.65 0.71 16.30
CA LYS A 167 27.07 0.77 16.64
C LYS A 167 27.41 -0.33 17.66
N VAL A 168 28.48 -1.05 17.37
CA VAL A 168 29.06 -2.02 18.30
C VAL A 168 29.59 -1.28 19.53
N ALA A 169 29.18 -1.71 20.73
CA ALA A 169 29.60 -1.05 21.96
C ALA A 169 31.05 -1.40 22.38
N ASN A 170 31.59 -2.50 21.85
CA ASN A 170 32.96 -2.98 22.06
C ASN A 170 33.85 -2.71 20.83
N SER A 171 34.86 -1.85 20.98
CA SER A 171 35.93 -1.68 19.98
C SER A 171 36.95 -2.81 20.12
N GLY A 172 37.22 -3.57 19.05
CA GLY A 172 38.39 -4.44 18.99
C GLY A 172 38.29 -5.78 18.24
N ILE A 173 37.11 -6.21 17.77
CA ILE A 173 36.98 -7.50 17.07
C ILE A 173 36.19 -7.33 15.75
N PRO A 174 36.88 -7.23 14.60
CA PRO A 174 36.21 -7.00 13.31
C PRO A 174 35.52 -8.26 12.75
N ARG A 175 35.89 -9.46 13.22
CA ARG A 175 35.35 -10.73 12.70
C ARG A 175 35.31 -11.79 13.80
N VAL A 176 34.16 -12.44 13.98
CA VAL A 176 33.98 -13.54 14.95
C VAL A 176 33.51 -14.80 14.21
N SER A 177 34.28 -15.89 14.30
CA SER A 177 33.87 -17.22 13.86
C SER A 177 33.17 -17.96 15.00
N LYS A 178 32.01 -18.59 14.74
CA LYS A 178 31.06 -19.08 15.76
C LYS A 178 30.63 -17.93 16.68
N ALA A 179 29.83 -17.04 16.11
CA ALA A 179 29.55 -15.72 16.66
C ALA A 179 28.95 -15.78 18.08
N LYS A 180 29.70 -15.27 19.07
CA LYS A 180 29.17 -14.96 20.41
C LYS A 180 28.76 -13.50 20.43
N ILE A 181 27.50 -13.25 20.09
CA ILE A 181 26.92 -11.89 20.04
C ILE A 181 25.93 -11.75 21.19
N GLY A 182 26.10 -10.72 22.00
CA GLY A 182 25.10 -10.26 22.96
C GLY A 182 24.28 -9.14 22.34
N LEU A 183 22.95 -9.26 22.37
CA LEU A 183 22.03 -8.20 21.98
C LEU A 183 21.30 -7.77 23.24
N THR A 184 21.44 -6.49 23.61
CA THR A 184 20.78 -5.94 24.79
C THR A 184 19.94 -4.73 24.39
N GLN A 185 18.70 -4.72 24.86
CA GLN A 185 17.79 -3.60 24.67
C GLN A 185 18.21 -2.41 25.56
N ASP A 186 18.64 -2.69 26.79
CA ASP A 186 18.98 -1.66 27.78
C ASP A 186 20.48 -1.36 27.84
N ALA A 187 20.81 -0.19 28.39
CA ALA A 187 22.17 0.27 28.57
C ALA A 187 22.95 -0.64 29.53
N LEU A 188 24.02 -1.27 29.04
CA LEU A 188 24.99 -1.97 29.87
C LEU A 188 25.97 -1.02 30.56
N CYS A 189 26.22 -1.25 31.84
CA CYS A 189 27.28 -0.60 32.61
C CYS A 189 28.67 -0.83 31.98
N PHE A 190 29.56 0.16 32.08
CA PHE A 190 30.93 0.08 31.54
C PHE A 190 31.74 -1.11 32.09
N LEU A 191 31.54 -1.48 33.36
CA LEU A 191 32.21 -2.63 33.96
C LEU A 191 31.78 -3.96 33.32
N ALA A 192 30.49 -4.13 33.02
CA ALA A 192 29.98 -5.31 32.34
C ALA A 192 30.55 -5.41 30.92
N LEU A 193 30.62 -4.27 30.23
CA LEU A 193 31.18 -4.17 28.89
C LEU A 193 32.67 -4.57 28.85
N TYR A 194 33.45 -4.15 29.86
CA TYR A 194 34.85 -4.56 30.03
C TYR A 194 35.00 -6.09 30.18
N PHE A 195 34.17 -6.74 31.00
CA PHE A 195 34.21 -8.19 31.17
C PHE A 195 33.80 -8.94 29.89
N LEU A 196 32.78 -8.45 29.19
CA LEU A 196 32.32 -9.04 27.93
C LEU A 196 33.40 -8.91 26.83
N ASN A 197 34.12 -7.80 26.79
CA ASN A 197 35.25 -7.61 25.87
C ASN A 197 36.40 -8.60 26.19
N LYS A 198 36.71 -8.82 27.47
CA LYS A 198 37.71 -9.82 27.89
C LYS A 198 37.32 -11.25 27.48
N MET A 199 36.01 -11.55 27.43
CA MET A 199 35.48 -12.83 26.95
C MET A 199 35.31 -12.90 25.42
N LYS A 200 35.72 -11.86 24.68
CA LYS A 200 35.58 -11.73 23.22
C LYS A 200 34.13 -11.83 22.73
N ILE A 201 33.20 -11.30 23.51
CA ILE A 201 31.78 -11.22 23.15
C ILE A 201 31.51 -9.83 22.58
N VAL A 202 30.95 -9.79 21.36
CA VAL A 202 30.51 -8.56 20.71
C VAL A 202 29.12 -8.21 21.23
N VAL A 203 28.91 -6.96 21.63
CA VAL A 203 27.64 -6.54 22.25
C VAL A 203 27.07 -5.31 21.56
N PHE A 204 25.78 -5.40 21.22
CA PHE A 204 25.00 -4.28 20.70
C PHE A 204 24.08 -3.74 21.78
N LYS A 205 24.05 -2.41 21.86
CA LYS A 205 23.18 -1.65 22.76
C LYS A 205 22.07 -1.02 21.94
N ASP A 206 20.94 -0.77 22.59
CA ASP A 206 19.82 0.00 22.07
C ASP A 206 19.16 -0.66 20.84
N VAL A 207 19.03 -1.99 20.84
CA VAL A 207 18.31 -2.74 19.79
C VAL A 207 16.83 -2.36 19.79
N GLU A 208 16.30 -1.98 18.62
CA GLU A 208 14.90 -1.64 18.47
C GLU A 208 14.00 -2.86 18.72
N ARG A 209 12.81 -2.63 19.29
CA ARG A 209 11.91 -3.75 19.66
C ARG A 209 11.40 -4.52 18.45
N GLU A 210 11.24 -3.84 17.34
CA GLU A 210 10.78 -4.42 16.07
C GLU A 210 11.85 -5.36 15.50
N ASP A 211 13.13 -4.95 15.59
CA ASP A 211 14.28 -5.75 15.19
C ASP A 211 14.43 -7.03 16.02
N ILE A 212 14.16 -6.99 17.33
CA ILE A 212 14.28 -8.18 18.19
C ILE A 212 13.46 -9.35 17.63
N GLN A 213 12.21 -9.10 17.22
CA GLN A 213 11.37 -10.16 16.65
C GLN A 213 11.95 -10.70 15.34
N PHE A 214 12.54 -9.84 14.52
CA PHE A 214 13.19 -10.24 13.28
C PHE A 214 14.43 -11.10 13.55
N ILE A 215 15.31 -10.64 14.46
CA ILE A 215 16.53 -11.33 14.87
C ILE A 215 16.22 -12.70 15.48
N CYS A 216 15.21 -12.79 16.36
CA CYS A 216 14.74 -14.04 16.96
C CYS A 216 14.34 -15.06 15.91
N LYS A 217 13.58 -14.64 14.91
CA LYS A 217 13.13 -15.52 13.84
C LYS A 217 14.25 -15.89 12.87
N THR A 218 15.22 -15.01 12.62
CA THR A 218 16.34 -15.27 11.69
C THR A 218 17.43 -16.16 12.31
N THR A 219 17.78 -15.95 13.58
CA THR A 219 18.84 -16.70 14.28
C THR A 219 18.32 -17.89 15.08
N GLY A 220 17.00 -17.97 15.31
CA GLY A 220 16.37 -18.96 16.19
C GLY A 220 16.48 -18.64 17.68
N THR A 221 17.05 -17.48 18.05
CA THR A 221 17.18 -17.06 19.45
C THR A 221 15.82 -16.71 20.06
N LYS A 222 15.63 -16.99 21.35
CA LYS A 222 14.42 -16.61 22.09
C LYS A 222 14.69 -15.35 22.91
N PRO A 223 13.81 -14.34 22.88
CA PRO A 223 14.03 -13.12 23.64
C PRO A 223 13.84 -13.42 25.14
N VAL A 224 14.83 -13.03 25.96
CA VAL A 224 14.84 -13.27 27.40
C VAL A 224 14.81 -11.92 28.13
N ALA A 225 13.84 -11.73 29.03
CA ALA A 225 13.70 -10.49 29.80
C ALA A 225 14.58 -10.45 31.06
N HIS A 226 14.78 -11.61 31.71
CA HIS A 226 15.55 -11.72 32.94
C HIS A 226 16.75 -12.65 32.78
N ILE A 227 17.91 -12.24 33.28
CA ILE A 227 19.17 -12.98 33.18
C ILE A 227 19.06 -14.38 33.80
N ASP A 228 18.24 -14.55 34.84
CA ASP A 228 18.06 -15.85 35.52
C ASP A 228 17.37 -16.91 34.64
N GLN A 229 16.61 -16.48 33.63
CA GLN A 229 15.92 -17.37 32.68
C GLN A 229 16.80 -17.69 31.46
N PHE A 230 18.03 -17.19 31.43
CA PHE A 230 18.96 -17.39 30.33
C PHE A 230 19.55 -18.80 30.38
N THR A 231 19.07 -19.68 29.50
CA THR A 231 19.61 -21.04 29.32
C THR A 231 20.29 -21.19 27.96
N ALA A 232 21.17 -22.19 27.83
CA ALA A 232 21.90 -22.46 26.59
C ALA A 232 20.96 -22.77 25.40
N ASP A 233 19.76 -23.30 25.67
CA ASP A 233 18.74 -23.61 24.67
C ASP A 233 18.12 -22.36 24.02
N MET A 234 18.30 -21.19 24.61
CA MET A 234 17.78 -19.92 24.10
C MET A 234 18.74 -19.26 23.09
N LEU A 235 19.95 -19.80 22.91
CA LEU A 235 20.97 -19.24 22.02
C LEU A 235 20.66 -19.49 20.54
N GLY A 236 20.75 -18.43 19.73
CA GLY A 236 20.70 -18.53 18.27
C GLY A 236 22.02 -19.03 17.67
N SER A 237 21.96 -19.55 16.44
CA SER A 237 23.14 -19.99 15.69
C SER A 237 23.44 -19.04 14.53
N ALA A 238 24.71 -18.64 14.42
CA ALA A 238 25.24 -17.87 13.29
C ALA A 238 26.70 -18.28 13.01
N GLU A 239 27.02 -18.48 11.73
CA GLU A 239 28.34 -18.96 11.30
C GLU A 239 29.40 -17.85 11.36
N LEU A 240 29.07 -16.69 10.78
CA LEU A 240 30.00 -15.59 10.61
C LEU A 240 29.32 -14.27 10.97
N ALA A 241 30.02 -13.46 11.76
CA ALA A 241 29.66 -12.07 12.00
C ALA A 241 30.87 -11.19 11.74
N GLU A 242 30.72 -10.24 10.81
CA GLU A 242 31.77 -9.32 10.40
C GLU A 242 31.27 -7.88 10.35
N GLU A 243 32.11 -6.97 10.85
CA GLU A 243 31.86 -5.53 10.76
C GLU A 243 32.37 -5.05 9.39
N VAL A 244 31.44 -4.77 8.49
CA VAL A 244 31.73 -4.27 7.15
C VAL A 244 31.61 -2.76 7.16
N ASN A 245 32.66 -2.08 6.74
CA ASN A 245 32.58 -0.65 6.43
C ASN A 245 31.98 -0.52 5.03
N LEU A 246 30.71 -0.10 4.95
CA LEU A 246 30.08 0.16 3.67
C LEU A 246 30.50 1.54 3.18
N ASN A 247 31.30 1.56 2.10
CA ASN A 247 31.57 2.70 1.20
C ASN A 247 31.65 4.09 1.88
N GLY A 248 32.33 4.19 3.03
CA GLY A 248 32.54 5.44 3.77
C GLY A 248 31.36 5.99 4.58
N CYS A 249 30.18 5.35 4.56
CA CYS A 249 28.95 5.86 5.18
C CYS A 249 28.59 5.24 6.54
N GLY A 250 29.30 4.20 6.98
CA GLY A 250 29.08 3.62 8.30
C GLY A 250 29.64 2.22 8.45
N LYS A 251 29.77 1.81 9.71
CA LYS A 251 30.05 0.44 10.10
C LYS A 251 28.73 -0.28 10.29
N VAL A 252 28.48 -1.32 9.50
CA VAL A 252 27.35 -2.23 9.72
C VAL A 252 27.88 -3.60 10.08
N LEU A 253 27.14 -4.35 10.88
CA LEU A 253 27.48 -5.74 11.13
C LEU A 253 26.68 -6.64 10.20
N LYS A 254 27.38 -7.44 9.41
CA LYS A 254 26.83 -8.48 8.56
C LYS A 254 26.94 -9.82 9.28
N ILE A 255 25.80 -10.45 9.55
CA ILE A 255 25.71 -11.78 10.18
C ILE A 255 25.18 -12.75 9.12
N THR A 256 25.98 -13.74 8.76
CA THR A 256 25.66 -14.76 7.74
C THR A 256 25.71 -16.18 8.32
N GLY A 257 25.06 -17.12 7.63
CA GLY A 257 25.01 -18.53 8.04
C GLY A 257 24.12 -18.77 9.25
N CYS A 258 22.90 -18.21 9.23
CA CYS A 258 21.87 -18.47 10.24
C CYS A 258 21.08 -19.75 9.90
N THR A 259 20.52 -20.42 10.92
CA THR A 259 19.78 -21.69 10.77
C THR A 259 18.60 -21.61 9.80
N SER A 260 17.94 -20.45 9.70
CA SER A 260 16.86 -20.21 8.74
C SER A 260 17.30 -19.26 7.62
N PRO A 261 17.62 -19.76 6.41
CA PRO A 261 18.07 -18.93 5.29
C PRO A 261 16.94 -18.14 4.61
N GLY A 262 15.70 -18.25 5.08
CA GLY A 262 14.52 -17.68 4.40
C GLY A 262 14.30 -16.17 4.60
N ARG A 263 15.20 -15.46 5.30
CA ARG A 263 15.08 -14.02 5.56
C ARG A 263 16.32 -13.33 5.06
N THR A 264 16.17 -12.60 3.98
CA THR A 264 17.19 -11.76 3.38
C THR A 264 16.98 -10.32 3.80
N VAL A 265 18.08 -9.59 4.01
CA VAL A 265 18.05 -8.14 4.22
C VAL A 265 18.60 -7.49 2.95
N THR A 266 17.86 -6.53 2.40
CA THR A 266 18.34 -5.70 1.30
C THR A 266 18.99 -4.45 1.88
N ILE A 267 20.24 -4.19 1.54
CA ILE A 267 20.95 -2.97 1.90
C ILE A 267 20.79 -2.00 0.73
N VAL A 268 20.19 -0.84 1.02
CA VAL A 268 20.01 0.24 0.05
C VAL A 268 20.99 1.36 0.37
N HIS A 269 21.77 1.75 -0.63
CA HIS A 269 22.69 2.88 -0.53
C HIS A 269 22.11 4.09 -1.26
N GLY A 270 22.29 5.28 -0.71
CA GLY A 270 21.85 6.52 -1.33
C GLY A 270 22.56 7.72 -0.75
N SER A 271 22.82 8.73 -1.59
CA SER A 271 23.53 9.94 -1.18
C SER A 271 22.68 10.93 -0.37
N ASN A 272 21.35 10.84 -0.50
CA ASN A 272 20.39 11.70 0.18
C ASN A 272 19.34 10.85 0.89
N LYS A 273 18.93 11.26 2.09
CA LYS A 273 17.90 10.56 2.88
C LYS A 273 16.59 10.41 2.09
N LEU A 274 16.18 11.46 1.35
CA LEU A 274 14.97 11.41 0.51
C LEU A 274 15.06 10.35 -0.61
N MET A 275 16.26 10.12 -1.15
CA MET A 275 16.47 9.08 -2.16
C MET A 275 16.42 7.68 -1.55
N ILE A 276 16.97 7.51 -0.34
CA ILE A 276 16.90 6.22 0.39
C ILE A 276 15.46 5.89 0.73
N GLU A 277 14.69 6.86 1.26
CA GLU A 277 13.29 6.66 1.62
C GLU A 277 12.43 6.28 0.38
N GLU A 278 12.69 6.88 -0.78
CA GLU A 278 11.98 6.52 -2.02
C GLU A 278 12.45 5.19 -2.61
N ALA A 279 13.74 4.85 -2.49
CA ALA A 279 14.28 3.57 -2.92
C ALA A 279 13.74 2.40 -2.07
N GLU A 280 13.71 2.56 -0.74
CA GLU A 280 13.10 1.60 0.19
C GLU A 280 11.63 1.35 -0.17
N ARG A 281 10.85 2.44 -0.39
CA ARG A 281 9.46 2.35 -0.83
C ARG A 281 9.32 1.62 -2.17
N SER A 282 10.14 1.96 -3.15
CA SER A 282 10.11 1.33 -4.48
C SER A 282 10.39 -0.17 -4.43
N ILE A 283 11.35 -0.59 -3.61
CA ILE A 283 11.68 -2.01 -3.41
C ILE A 283 10.54 -2.72 -2.67
N HIS A 284 9.96 -2.09 -1.64
CA HIS A 284 8.81 -2.64 -0.93
C HIS A 284 7.62 -2.91 -1.87
N ASP A 285 7.34 -1.98 -2.80
CA ASP A 285 6.25 -2.14 -3.77
C ASP A 285 6.54 -3.27 -4.78
N ALA A 286 7.78 -3.34 -5.29
CA ALA A 286 8.19 -4.43 -6.19
C ALA A 286 8.08 -5.80 -5.51
N LEU A 287 8.49 -5.91 -4.24
CA LEU A 287 8.30 -7.11 -3.43
C LEU A 287 6.82 -7.41 -3.20
N GLY A 288 5.99 -6.38 -2.99
CA GLY A 288 4.55 -6.48 -2.90
C GLY A 288 3.93 -7.12 -4.15
N VAL A 289 4.34 -6.70 -5.34
CA VAL A 289 3.88 -7.26 -6.63
C VAL A 289 4.25 -8.73 -6.78
N ILE A 290 5.49 -9.11 -6.42
CA ILE A 290 5.91 -10.52 -6.43
C ILE A 290 5.10 -11.33 -5.41
N CYS A 291 4.88 -10.80 -4.21
CA CYS A 291 4.05 -11.46 -3.19
C CYS A 291 2.60 -11.66 -3.66
N CYS A 292 2.06 -10.71 -4.42
CA CYS A 292 0.73 -10.84 -5.04
C CYS A 292 0.68 -11.98 -6.06
N LEU A 293 1.72 -12.14 -6.89
CA LEU A 293 1.82 -13.23 -7.86
C LEU A 293 1.93 -14.61 -7.19
N VAL A 294 2.63 -14.71 -6.07
CA VAL A 294 2.71 -15.96 -5.29
C VAL A 294 1.35 -16.36 -4.72
N LYS A 295 0.54 -15.38 -4.26
CA LYS A 295 -0.81 -15.62 -3.73
C LYS A 295 -1.83 -15.99 -4.81
N LYS A 296 -1.86 -15.25 -5.93
CA LYS A 296 -2.74 -15.51 -7.07
C LYS A 296 -1.92 -15.51 -8.36
N ARG A 297 -1.77 -16.70 -8.94
CA ARG A 297 -0.88 -16.98 -10.08
C ARG A 297 -1.52 -16.59 -11.42
N ALA A 298 -1.82 -15.31 -11.58
CA ALA A 298 -2.44 -14.80 -12.79
C ALA A 298 -2.00 -13.34 -13.04
N LEU A 299 -1.68 -13.03 -14.29
CA LEU A 299 -1.33 -11.69 -14.76
C LEU A 299 -2.44 -11.17 -15.66
N ILE A 300 -2.62 -9.85 -15.68
CA ILE A 300 -3.47 -9.15 -16.63
C ILE A 300 -2.71 -8.01 -17.27
N ALA A 301 -3.18 -7.61 -18.45
CA ALA A 301 -2.80 -6.36 -19.08
C ALA A 301 -3.06 -5.17 -18.13
N GLY A 302 -2.10 -4.23 -18.07
CA GLY A 302 -2.26 -2.97 -17.35
C GLY A 302 -2.98 -1.90 -18.18
N GLY A 303 -2.73 -0.62 -17.87
CA GLY A 303 -3.05 0.50 -18.75
C GLY A 303 -4.55 0.82 -18.94
N GLY A 304 -5.42 0.37 -18.03
CA GLY A 304 -6.87 0.60 -18.15
C GLY A 304 -7.61 -0.46 -18.98
N THR A 305 -6.91 -1.43 -19.57
CA THR A 305 -7.52 -2.50 -20.36
C THR A 305 -8.55 -3.33 -19.58
N PRO A 306 -8.27 -3.83 -18.36
CA PRO A 306 -9.25 -4.63 -17.63
C PRO A 306 -10.46 -3.79 -17.22
N GLU A 307 -10.29 -2.50 -16.95
CA GLU A 307 -11.38 -1.60 -16.59
C GLU A 307 -12.33 -1.34 -17.76
N ILE A 308 -11.80 -1.16 -18.98
CA ILE A 308 -12.61 -0.98 -20.20
C ILE A 308 -13.38 -2.25 -20.54
N GLU A 309 -12.73 -3.41 -20.48
CA GLU A 309 -13.39 -4.68 -20.77
C GLU A 309 -14.44 -5.01 -19.70
N LEU A 310 -14.18 -4.68 -18.43
CA LEU A 310 -15.20 -4.76 -17.38
C LEU A 310 -16.37 -3.81 -17.66
N ALA A 311 -16.13 -2.56 -18.06
CA ALA A 311 -17.18 -1.61 -18.41
C ALA A 311 -18.07 -2.13 -19.55
N LEU A 312 -17.47 -2.69 -20.59
CA LEU A 312 -18.20 -3.25 -21.73
C LEU A 312 -19.08 -4.44 -21.30
N ARG A 313 -18.49 -5.42 -20.62
CA ARG A 313 -19.20 -6.65 -20.20
C ARG A 313 -20.25 -6.40 -19.13
N LEU A 314 -20.01 -5.46 -18.21
CA LEU A 314 -20.99 -5.07 -17.19
C LEU A 314 -22.14 -4.28 -17.80
N THR A 315 -21.89 -3.50 -18.86
CA THR A 315 -22.95 -2.84 -19.64
C THR A 315 -23.79 -3.83 -20.43
N GLU A 316 -23.19 -4.88 -21.00
CA GLU A 316 -23.96 -5.97 -21.60
C GLU A 316 -24.79 -6.72 -20.55
N TYR A 317 -24.19 -6.99 -19.38
CA TYR A 317 -24.88 -7.64 -18.28
C TYR A 317 -26.04 -6.80 -17.75
N SER A 318 -25.89 -5.48 -17.64
CA SER A 318 -26.95 -4.57 -17.18
C SER A 318 -28.18 -4.61 -18.09
N ARG A 319 -27.98 -4.75 -19.41
CA ARG A 319 -29.07 -4.91 -20.40
C ARG A 319 -29.87 -6.20 -20.24
N THR A 320 -29.26 -7.25 -19.69
CA THR A 320 -29.98 -8.51 -19.40
C THR A 320 -30.85 -8.43 -18.16
N MET A 321 -30.56 -7.47 -17.28
CA MET A 321 -31.29 -7.26 -16.04
C MET A 321 -32.45 -6.28 -16.26
N SER A 322 -33.55 -6.49 -15.56
CA SER A 322 -34.73 -5.60 -15.61
C SER A 322 -34.88 -4.79 -14.32
N GLY A 323 -35.35 -3.56 -14.43
CA GLY A 323 -35.68 -2.71 -13.28
C GLY A 323 -34.54 -1.79 -12.84
N MET A 324 -34.58 -1.34 -11.58
CA MET A 324 -33.63 -0.37 -11.02
C MET A 324 -32.18 -0.90 -10.98
N GLU A 325 -32.01 -2.22 -10.83
CA GLU A 325 -30.70 -2.87 -10.80
C GLU A 325 -29.91 -2.69 -12.11
N SER A 326 -30.61 -2.61 -13.25
CA SER A 326 -30.00 -2.37 -14.57
C SER A 326 -29.29 -1.01 -14.60
N TYR A 327 -29.95 0.04 -14.10
CA TYR A 327 -29.38 1.39 -14.02
C TYR A 327 -28.19 1.45 -13.06
N CYS A 328 -28.28 0.80 -11.90
CA CYS A 328 -27.17 0.74 -10.95
C CYS A 328 -25.95 0.01 -11.54
N ASN A 329 -26.16 -1.12 -12.21
CA ASN A 329 -25.05 -1.87 -12.82
C ASN A 329 -24.45 -1.14 -14.02
N HIS A 330 -25.26 -0.40 -14.78
CA HIS A 330 -24.75 0.45 -15.84
C HIS A 330 -23.90 1.61 -15.28
N ALA A 331 -24.38 2.29 -14.22
CA ALA A 331 -23.61 3.32 -13.56
C ALA A 331 -22.31 2.79 -12.93
N PHE A 332 -22.31 1.55 -12.44
CA PHE A 332 -21.10 0.87 -11.98
C PHE A 332 -20.12 0.61 -13.13
N ALA A 333 -20.61 0.22 -14.31
CA ALA A 333 -19.79 0.03 -15.50
C ALA A 333 -19.17 1.36 -15.97
N ASP A 334 -19.96 2.43 -16.05
CA ASP A 334 -19.48 3.77 -16.42
C ASP A 334 -18.42 4.28 -15.43
N ALA A 335 -18.55 3.95 -14.15
CA ALA A 335 -17.56 4.33 -13.14
C ALA A 335 -16.19 3.66 -13.36
N MET A 336 -16.12 2.51 -14.03
CA MET A 336 -14.85 1.85 -14.34
C MET A 336 -14.03 2.64 -15.37
N GLU A 337 -14.66 3.44 -16.23
CA GLU A 337 -13.98 4.30 -17.20
C GLU A 337 -13.20 5.46 -16.54
N ALA A 338 -13.39 5.70 -15.25
CA ALA A 338 -12.68 6.73 -14.50
C ALA A 338 -11.15 6.50 -14.48
N ILE A 339 -10.69 5.25 -14.48
CA ILE A 339 -9.25 4.90 -14.47
C ILE A 339 -8.59 5.18 -15.83
N PRO A 340 -9.07 4.63 -16.96
CA PRO A 340 -8.45 4.91 -18.26
C PRO A 340 -8.55 6.40 -18.65
N SER A 341 -9.66 7.07 -18.32
CA SER A 341 -9.80 8.51 -18.58
C SER A 341 -8.79 9.36 -17.82
N THR A 342 -8.53 9.04 -16.54
CA THR A 342 -7.51 9.77 -15.75
C THR A 342 -6.08 9.45 -16.18
N LEU A 343 -5.81 8.21 -16.62
CA LEU A 343 -4.52 7.86 -17.23
C LEU A 343 -4.27 8.65 -18.52
N ALA A 344 -5.30 8.79 -19.37
CA ALA A 344 -5.23 9.58 -20.60
C ALA A 344 -5.03 11.08 -20.30
N GLU A 345 -5.76 11.62 -19.33
CA GLU A 345 -5.62 13.01 -18.87
C GLU A 345 -4.20 13.29 -18.40
N ASN A 346 -3.64 12.43 -17.56
CA ASN A 346 -2.26 12.56 -17.06
C ASN A 346 -1.21 12.34 -18.16
N ALA A 347 -1.55 11.61 -19.23
CA ALA A 347 -0.70 11.46 -20.41
C ALA A 347 -0.72 12.69 -21.33
N GLY A 348 -1.61 13.67 -21.09
CA GLY A 348 -1.83 14.83 -21.95
C GLY A 348 -2.71 14.55 -23.17
N LEU A 349 -3.43 13.41 -23.17
CA LEU A 349 -4.34 13.02 -24.22
C LEU A 349 -5.77 13.48 -23.89
N ILE A 350 -6.64 13.52 -24.91
CA ILE A 350 -8.05 13.83 -24.70
C ILE A 350 -8.74 12.57 -24.16
N PRO A 351 -9.33 12.58 -22.94
CA PRO A 351 -9.85 11.36 -22.31
C PRO A 351 -10.99 10.71 -23.09
N ILE A 352 -11.88 11.51 -23.67
CA ILE A 352 -13.07 11.00 -24.35
C ILE A 352 -12.71 10.25 -25.63
N SER A 353 -11.80 10.79 -26.44
CA SER A 353 -11.39 10.14 -27.69
C SER A 353 -10.59 8.87 -27.41
N THR A 354 -9.68 8.91 -26.45
CA THR A 354 -8.82 7.76 -26.10
C THR A 354 -9.60 6.58 -25.52
N VAL A 355 -10.53 6.82 -24.59
CA VAL A 355 -11.39 5.74 -24.04
C VAL A 355 -12.27 5.13 -25.13
N THR A 356 -12.82 5.97 -26.02
CA THR A 356 -13.65 5.51 -27.15
C THR A 356 -12.84 4.72 -28.18
N GLU A 357 -11.61 5.14 -28.45
CA GLU A 357 -10.69 4.46 -29.37
C GLU A 357 -10.20 3.12 -28.80
N GLN A 358 -9.88 3.07 -27.49
CA GLN A 358 -9.56 1.84 -26.78
C GLN A 358 -10.73 0.84 -26.79
N GLY A 359 -11.97 1.33 -26.65
CA GLY A 359 -13.17 0.50 -26.73
C GLY A 359 -13.44 -0.09 -28.13
N ASN A 360 -12.92 0.52 -29.21
CA ASN A 360 -13.19 0.12 -30.60
C ASN A 360 -12.05 -0.66 -31.28
N GLN A 361 -11.00 -1.06 -30.55
CA GLN A 361 -9.85 -1.84 -31.03
C GLN A 361 -9.04 -1.22 -32.21
N HIS A 362 -9.35 0.02 -32.64
CA HIS A 362 -8.82 0.62 -33.88
C HIS A 362 -8.03 1.93 -33.69
N GLY A 363 -7.76 2.35 -32.45
CA GLY A 363 -6.87 3.49 -32.20
C GLY A 363 -5.41 3.07 -32.09
N ASP A 364 -4.49 4.04 -32.24
CA ASP A 364 -3.03 3.96 -32.09
C ASP A 364 -2.55 3.50 -30.69
N ILE A 365 -3.38 2.79 -29.93
CA ILE A 365 -3.03 2.21 -28.64
C ILE A 365 -2.24 0.93 -28.91
N SER A 366 -0.94 0.97 -28.61
CA SER A 366 -0.05 -0.18 -28.69
C SER A 366 -0.58 -1.33 -27.83
N ASN A 367 -0.27 -2.56 -28.26
CA ASN A 367 -0.64 -3.75 -27.52
C ASN A 367 0.11 -3.75 -26.18
N ILE A 368 -0.61 -3.50 -25.09
CA ILE A 368 -0.03 -3.30 -23.75
C ILE A 368 0.73 -4.54 -23.24
N LEU A 369 0.39 -5.73 -23.77
CA LEU A 369 1.13 -6.96 -23.50
C LEU A 369 2.48 -6.98 -24.20
N GLU A 370 2.59 -6.41 -25.40
CA GLU A 370 3.86 -6.28 -26.14
C GLU A 370 4.76 -5.21 -25.51
N GLU A 371 4.17 -4.16 -24.93
CA GLU A 371 4.87 -3.12 -24.17
C GLU A 371 5.29 -3.56 -22.75
N LEU A 372 5.07 -4.84 -22.39
CA LEU A 372 5.43 -5.43 -21.09
C LEU A 372 4.84 -4.70 -19.87
N VAL A 373 3.69 -4.03 -20.03
CA VAL A 373 2.98 -3.39 -18.91
C VAL A 373 1.92 -4.36 -18.39
N VAL A 374 2.34 -5.21 -17.46
CA VAL A 374 1.49 -6.23 -16.83
C VAL A 374 1.30 -5.96 -15.35
N GLN A 375 0.18 -6.40 -14.80
CA GLN A 375 -0.13 -6.31 -13.38
C GLN A 375 -0.68 -7.64 -12.83
N PRO A 376 -0.43 -7.98 -11.56
CA PRO A 376 -1.03 -9.19 -10.96
C PRO A 376 -2.54 -9.05 -10.82
N LEU A 377 -3.27 -10.10 -11.17
CA LEU A 377 -4.74 -10.14 -11.04
C LEU A 377 -5.21 -9.84 -9.60
N LEU A 378 -4.41 -10.22 -8.61
CA LEU A 378 -4.76 -9.96 -7.21
C LEU A 378 -4.96 -8.47 -6.92
N VAL A 379 -4.18 -7.58 -7.57
CA VAL A 379 -4.27 -6.14 -7.35
C VAL A 379 -5.65 -5.64 -7.78
N SER A 380 -6.06 -5.95 -9.01
CA SER A 380 -7.36 -5.53 -9.55
C SER A 380 -8.53 -6.20 -8.85
N VAL A 381 -8.44 -7.50 -8.51
CA VAL A 381 -9.51 -8.19 -7.78
C VAL A 381 -9.67 -7.64 -6.37
N SER A 382 -8.56 -7.34 -5.69
CA SER A 382 -8.63 -6.73 -4.38
C SER A 382 -9.27 -5.35 -4.49
N ALA A 383 -8.81 -4.50 -5.42
CA ALA A 383 -9.35 -3.16 -5.64
C ALA A 383 -10.85 -3.18 -5.93
N LEU A 384 -11.26 -4.08 -6.83
CA LEU A 384 -12.66 -4.29 -7.18
C LEU A 384 -13.48 -4.79 -5.99
N THR A 385 -12.89 -5.49 -5.01
CA THR A 385 -13.61 -5.98 -3.82
C THR A 385 -13.75 -4.89 -2.74
N LEU A 386 -12.65 -4.25 -2.35
CA LEU A 386 -12.67 -3.31 -1.21
C LEU A 386 -13.37 -1.98 -1.54
N ALA A 387 -13.25 -1.47 -2.77
CA ALA A 387 -13.86 -0.19 -3.12
C ALA A 387 -15.41 -0.25 -3.06
N PRO A 388 -16.10 -1.22 -3.70
CA PRO A 388 -17.54 -1.37 -3.57
C PRO A 388 -18.01 -1.74 -2.17
N GLU A 389 -17.26 -2.54 -1.40
CA GLU A 389 -17.58 -2.83 0.01
C GLU A 389 -17.56 -1.57 0.88
N THR A 390 -16.59 -0.69 0.64
CA THR A 390 -16.48 0.60 1.33
C THR A 390 -17.61 1.52 0.91
N ILE A 391 -17.93 1.59 -0.38
CA ILE A 391 -19.06 2.37 -0.89
C ILE A 391 -20.38 1.85 -0.31
N GLN A 392 -20.58 0.54 -0.24
CA GLN A 392 -21.74 -0.06 0.42
C GLN A 392 -21.83 0.36 1.89
N SER A 393 -20.69 0.38 2.58
CA SER A 393 -20.66 0.81 3.99
C SER A 393 -21.02 2.29 4.11
N ILE A 394 -20.49 3.15 3.24
CA ILE A 394 -20.81 4.59 3.19
C ILE A 394 -22.30 4.81 2.86
N LEU A 395 -22.84 4.08 1.88
CA LEU A 395 -24.25 4.17 1.47
C LEU A 395 -25.24 3.71 2.56
N LYS A 396 -24.78 2.94 3.56
CA LYS A 396 -25.58 2.52 4.71
C LYS A 396 -25.49 3.49 5.90
N ILE A 397 -24.60 4.48 5.85
CA ILE A 397 -24.47 5.50 6.90
C ILE A 397 -25.51 6.59 6.59
N ASP A 398 -26.68 6.50 7.24
CA ASP A 398 -27.75 7.49 7.06
C ASP A 398 -27.63 8.70 8.00
N ASP A 399 -27.05 8.52 9.20
CA ASP A 399 -26.89 9.60 10.18
C ASP A 399 -25.58 9.45 10.95
N VAL A 400 -24.86 10.56 11.13
CA VAL A 400 -23.61 10.64 11.88
C VAL A 400 -23.82 11.53 13.09
N VAL A 401 -24.07 10.91 14.25
CA VAL A 401 -24.24 11.62 15.51
C VAL A 401 -22.88 11.81 16.18
N ASN A 402 -22.34 13.03 16.12
CA ASN A 402 -21.15 13.40 16.88
C ASN A 402 -21.52 13.75 18.32
N THR A 403 -21.40 12.79 19.25
CA THR A 403 -21.69 12.99 20.68
C THR A 403 -20.45 13.42 21.49
N ARG A 404 -19.53 14.20 20.91
CA ARG A 404 -18.33 14.68 21.62
C ARG A 404 -18.12 16.17 21.45
#